data_AF-A0A1M4VNF6-F1
#
_entry.id   AF-A0A1M4VNF6-F1
#
_cell.length_a   1.000
_cell.length_b   1.000
_cell.length_c   1.000
_cell.angle_alpha   90.00
_cell.angle_beta   90.00
_cell.angle_gamma   90.00
#
_symmetry.space_group_name_H-M   'P 1'
#
loop_
_entity.id
_entity.type
_entity.pdbx_description
1 polymer ?
#
loop_
_entity_poly.entity_id
_entity_poly.type
_entity_poly.pdbx_seq_one_letter_code
_entity_poly.pdbx_strand_id
1 'polypeptide(L)'
;MDTIDTELLFAFFDKSGFTYTELAKNIGISRNTIHNILFGVTTPSHYVAAHLAEALDLSQEEFVTIFFPNIKRKESHKEIFAQKEY
;
A
#
# COMPACT_ATOMS: atom_id res chain seq x y z
N MET A 1 -5.65 12.85 -5.71
CA MET A 1 -4.22 12.72 -5.36
C MET A 1 -4.12 11.41 -4.62
N ASP A 2 -3.79 10.35 -5.34
CA ASP A 2 -3.95 9.00 -4.79
C ASP A 2 -2.84 8.73 -3.78
N THR A 3 -3.27 8.48 -2.54
CA THR A 3 -2.38 8.29 -1.38
C THR A 3 -1.78 6.90 -1.35
N ILE A 4 -2.41 5.92 -2.01
CA ILE A 4 -2.01 4.53 -2.11
C ILE A 4 -2.38 3.99 -3.50
N ASP A 5 -1.67 2.96 -3.97
CA ASP A 5 -1.99 2.19 -5.19
C ASP A 5 -2.98 1.07 -4.85
N THR A 6 -4.27 1.36 -5.01
CA THR A 6 -5.36 0.44 -4.65
C THR A 6 -5.51 -0.72 -5.62
N GLU A 7 -5.16 -0.53 -6.90
CA GLU A 7 -5.22 -1.59 -7.90
C GLU A 7 -4.21 -2.69 -7.55
N LEU A 8 -2.97 -2.29 -7.24
CA LEU A 8 -1.93 -3.23 -6.85
C LEU A 8 -2.25 -3.89 -5.50
N LEU A 9 -2.71 -3.12 -4.51
CA LEU A 9 -3.13 -3.67 -3.22
C LEU A 9 -4.25 -4.72 -3.37
N PHE A 10 -5.24 -4.43 -4.20
CA PHE A 10 -6.33 -5.36 -4.47
C PHE A 10 -5.85 -6.64 -5.16
N ALA A 11 -4.88 -6.54 -6.08
CA ALA A 11 -4.29 -7.70 -6.73
C ALA A 11 -3.58 -8.65 -5.75
N PHE A 12 -2.89 -8.11 -4.74
CA PHE A 12 -2.31 -8.94 -3.66
C PHE A 12 -3.39 -9.55 -2.77
N PHE A 13 -4.43 -8.78 -2.45
CA PHE A 13 -5.59 -9.30 -1.72
C PHE A 13 -6.24 -10.48 -2.45
N ASP A 14 -6.54 -10.36 -3.74
CA ASP A 14 -7.18 -11.41 -4.54
C ASP A 14 -6.32 -12.70 -4.59
N LYS A 15 -5.00 -12.56 -4.72
CA LYS A 15 -4.06 -13.69 -4.72
C LYS A 15 -3.90 -14.37 -3.35
N SER A 16 -4.14 -13.65 -2.26
CA SER A 16 -3.92 -14.16 -0.91
C SER A 16 -4.93 -15.24 -0.49
N GLY A 17 -6.09 -15.31 -1.16
CA GLY A 17 -7.19 -16.21 -0.78
C GLY A 17 -7.95 -15.78 0.49
N PHE A 18 -7.59 -14.66 1.12
CA PHE A 18 -8.33 -14.14 2.26
C PHE A 18 -9.68 -13.59 1.87
N THR A 19 -10.65 -13.76 2.75
CA THR A 19 -11.88 -12.96 2.76
C THR A 19 -11.64 -11.63 3.48
N TYR A 20 -12.48 -10.63 3.19
CA TYR A 20 -12.44 -9.35 3.92
C TYR A 20 -12.61 -9.53 5.44
N THR A 21 -13.39 -10.53 5.86
CA THR A 21 -13.66 -10.80 7.28
C THR A 21 -12.43 -11.37 7.98
N GLU A 22 -11.67 -12.25 7.32
CA GLU A 22 -10.44 -12.82 7.88
C GLU A 22 -9.37 -11.75 8.04
N LEU A 23 -9.16 -10.93 7.01
CA LEU A 23 -8.24 -9.79 7.08
C LEU A 23 -8.63 -8.80 8.17
N ALA A 24 -9.91 -8.45 8.25
CA ALA A 24 -10.43 -7.57 9.29
C ALA A 24 -10.18 -8.14 10.70
N LYS A 25 -10.40 -9.44 10.89
CA LYS A 25 -10.17 -10.13 12.17
C LYS A 25 -8.69 -10.17 12.53
N ASN A 26 -7.81 -10.47 11.58
CA ASN A 26 -6.36 -10.52 11.81
C ASN A 26 -5.81 -9.14 12.21
N ILE A 27 -6.31 -8.07 11.60
CA ILE A 27 -5.83 -6.70 11.85
C ILE A 27 -6.54 -6.07 13.08
N GLY A 28 -7.72 -6.56 13.44
CA GLY A 28 -8.53 -6.01 14.52
C GLY A 28 -9.35 -4.77 14.12
N ILE A 29 -9.82 -4.72 12.87
CA ILE A 29 -10.63 -3.62 12.32
C ILE A 29 -11.94 -4.14 11.71
N SER A 30 -12.81 -3.23 11.26
CA SER A 30 -14.06 -3.64 10.62
C SER A 30 -13.83 -4.14 9.19
N ARG A 31 -14.64 -5.12 8.75
CA ARG A 31 -14.70 -5.58 7.35
C ARG A 31 -14.95 -4.42 6.38
N ASN A 32 -15.79 -3.45 6.77
CA ASN A 32 -16.08 -2.30 5.94
C ASN A 32 -14.87 -1.36 5.78
N THR A 33 -14.03 -1.26 6.82
CA THR A 33 -12.77 -0.52 6.76
C THR A 33 -11.81 -1.15 5.75
N ILE A 34 -11.67 -2.49 5.74
CA ILE A 34 -10.88 -3.20 4.72
C ILE A 34 -11.40 -2.90 3.32
N HIS A 35 -12.71 -3.04 3.09
CA HIS A 35 -13.32 -2.71 1.81
C HIS A 35 -13.00 -1.28 1.38
N ASN A 36 -13.21 -0.30 2.26
CA ASN A 36 -12.96 1.11 1.96
C ASN A 36 -11.48 1.39 1.64
N ILE A 37 -10.54 0.68 2.28
CA ILE A 37 -9.11 0.80 1.95
C ILE A 37 -8.83 0.25 0.56
N LEU A 38 -9.30 -0.96 0.26
CA LEU A 38 -9.04 -1.63 -1.03
C LEU A 38 -9.63 -0.88 -2.22
N PHE A 39 -10.70 -0.12 -2.02
CA PHE A 39 -11.34 0.70 -3.05
C PHE A 39 -11.01 2.20 -2.95
N GLY A 40 -10.02 2.58 -2.14
CA GLY A 40 -9.50 3.96 -2.09
C GLY A 40 -10.42 4.99 -1.44
N VAL A 41 -11.49 4.54 -0.79
CA VAL A 41 -12.42 5.40 -0.03
C VAL A 41 -11.74 5.89 1.26
N THR A 42 -10.80 5.14 1.81
CA THR A 42 -10.12 5.48 3.07
C THR A 42 -8.63 5.16 2.99
N THR A 43 -7.79 6.14 3.31
CA THR A 43 -6.36 5.91 3.51
C THR A 43 -6.13 5.21 4.85
N PRO A 44 -5.44 4.06 4.90
CA PRO A 44 -5.16 3.37 6.16
C PRO A 44 -4.16 4.15 7.02
N SER A 45 -4.23 3.97 8.35
CA SER A 45 -3.15 4.41 9.23
C SER A 45 -1.90 3.55 9.01
N HIS A 46 -0.75 4.01 9.48
CA HIS A 46 0.50 3.24 9.40
C HIS A 46 0.37 1.83 10.03
N TYR A 47 -0.31 1.73 11.18
CA TYR A 47 -0.59 0.45 11.84
C TYR A 47 -1.35 -0.50 10.92
N VAL A 48 -2.43 -0.04 10.30
CA VAL A 48 -3.26 -0.85 9.40
C VAL A 48 -2.49 -1.22 8.14
N ALA A 49 -1.73 -0.29 7.56
CA ALA A 49 -0.89 -0.55 6.39
C ALA A 49 0.18 -1.62 6.68
N ALA A 50 0.83 -1.57 7.84
CA ALA A 50 1.84 -2.55 8.23
C ALA A 50 1.23 -3.96 8.40
N HIS A 51 0.07 -4.07 9.07
CA HIS A 51 -0.58 -5.37 9.24
C HIS A 51 -1.19 -5.90 7.93
N LEU A 52 -1.64 -5.02 7.02
CA LEU A 52 -2.02 -5.42 5.67
C LEU A 52 -0.82 -6.01 4.92
N ALA A 53 0.35 -5.39 5.05
CA ALA A 53 1.57 -5.86 4.41
C ALA A 53 1.99 -7.24 4.93
N GLU A 54 1.97 -7.43 6.25
CA GLU A 54 2.26 -8.71 6.87
C GLU A 54 1.24 -9.79 6.46
N ALA A 55 -0.06 -9.48 6.53
CA ALA A 55 -1.11 -10.44 6.19
C ALA A 55 -1.06 -10.85 4.71
N LEU A 56 -0.69 -9.94 3.81
CA LEU A 56 -0.61 -10.18 2.37
C LEU A 56 0.80 -10.63 1.92
N ASP A 57 1.70 -10.90 2.86
CA ASP A 57 3.09 -11.31 2.61
C ASP A 57 3.83 -10.38 1.63
N LEU A 58 3.65 -9.07 1.80
CA LEU A 58 4.30 -8.07 0.96
C LEU A 58 5.77 -7.90 1.36
N SER A 59 6.63 -7.86 0.36
CA SER A 59 7.99 -7.37 0.53
C SER A 59 8.02 -5.88 0.87
N GLN A 60 9.17 -5.41 1.38
CA GLN A 60 9.37 -3.98 1.66
C GLN A 60 9.21 -3.11 0.40
N GLU A 61 9.64 -3.60 -0.76
CA GLU A 61 9.51 -2.87 -2.02
C GLU A 61 8.06 -2.74 -2.45
N GLU A 62 7.27 -3.82 -2.34
CA GLU A 62 5.84 -3.82 -2.63
C GLU A 62 5.10 -2.89 -1.66
N PHE A 63 5.42 -2.96 -0.37
CA PHE A 63 4.87 -2.05 0.64
C PHE A 63 5.10 -0.57 0.29
N VAL A 64 6.34 -0.20 -0.07
CA VAL A 64 6.66 1.18 -0.46
C VAL A 64 5.95 1.56 -1.75
N THR A 65 5.86 0.64 -2.73
CA THR A 65 5.17 0.89 -4.00
C THR A 65 3.69 1.18 -3.78
N ILE A 66 3.03 0.36 -2.93
CA ILE A 66 1.60 0.42 -2.70
C ILE A 66 1.23 1.60 -1.81
N PHE A 67 1.87 1.75 -0.65
CA PHE A 67 1.46 2.72 0.36
C PHE A 67 2.15 4.08 0.22
N PHE A 68 3.21 4.16 -0.60
CA PHE A 68 3.97 5.38 -0.84
C PHE A 68 4.36 5.57 -2.33
N PRO A 69 3.40 5.50 -3.27
CA PRO A 69 3.69 5.53 -4.72
C PRO A 69 4.41 6.82 -5.19
N ASN A 70 4.29 7.90 -4.40
CA ASN A 70 4.95 9.18 -4.69
C ASN A 70 6.42 9.22 -4.24
N ILE A 71 6.88 8.28 -3.41
CA ILE A 71 8.29 8.19 -2.99
C ILE A 71 9.14 7.57 -4.11
N LYS A 72 8.66 6.51 -4.79
CA LYS A 72 9.34 5.96 -5.97
C LYS A 72 9.43 6.96 -7.12
N ARG A 73 8.42 7.83 -7.30
CA ARG A 73 8.45 8.93 -8.29
C ARG A 73 9.51 9.99 -8.03
N LYS A 74 10.10 10.08 -6.83
CA LYS A 74 11.15 11.06 -6.53
C LYS A 74 12.56 10.53 -6.80
N GLU A 75 12.77 9.23 -6.94
CA GLU A 75 14.10 8.71 -7.28
C GLU A 75 14.52 9.05 -8.72
N SER A 76 13.55 9.26 -9.63
CA SER A 76 13.80 9.83 -10.97
C SER A 76 14.18 11.32 -10.96
N HIS A 77 14.09 12.02 -9.82
CA HIS A 77 14.54 13.42 -9.70
C HIS A 77 15.96 13.58 -9.13
N LYS A 78 16.62 12.49 -8.70
CA LYS A 78 18.05 12.55 -8.31
C LYS A 78 18.97 12.77 -9.51
N GLU A 79 18.53 12.47 -10.73
CA GLU A 79 19.31 12.70 -11.96
C GLU A 79 19.33 14.18 -12.39
N ILE A 80 18.37 15.01 -11.95
CA ILE A 80 18.27 16.42 -12.39
C ILE A 80 19.29 17.32 -11.65
N PHE A 81 19.74 16.92 -10.45
CA PHE A 81 20.68 17.70 -9.64
C PHE A 81 22.13 17.18 -9.68
N ALA A 82 22.39 16.04 -10.34
CA ALA A 82 23.74 15.49 -10.51
C ALA A 82 24.51 16.09 -11.71
N GLN A 83 23.85 16.82 -12.61
CA GLN A 83 24.48 17.42 -13.80
C GLN A 83 24.85 18.91 -13.65
N LYS A 84 24.91 19.44 -12.42
CA LYS A 84 25.24 20.86 -12.17
C LYS A 84 26.54 21.10 -11.39
N GLU A 85 27.51 20.22 -11.53
CA GLU A 85 28.90 20.54 -11.16
C GLU A 85 29.80 20.33 -12.38
N TYR A 86 29.96 21.40 -13.17
CA TYR A 86 31.07 21.60 -14.10
C TYR A 86 31.51 23.06 -14.01
#